data_AF-A0A4Y2CTV3-F1
#
_entry.id   AF-A0A4Y2CTV3-F1
#
_cell.length_a   1.000
_cell.length_b   1.000
_cell.length_c   1.000
_cell.angle_alpha   90.00
_cell.angle_beta   90.00
_cell.angle_gamma   90.00
#
_symmetry.space_group_name_H-M   'P 1'
#
loop_
_entity.id
_entity.type
_entity.pdbx_description
1 polymer ?
#
loop_
_entity_poly.entity_id
_entity_poly.type
_entity_poly.pdbx_seq_one_letter_code
_entity_poly.pdbx_strand_id
1 'polypeptide(L)' 'AVHFELVTDLTSEAFACLKRFFARRGKSSIVYSENATNFVGAQSELKRLSDMLKKPDENVSAYLASEEIK' A
#
# COMPACT_ATOMS: atom_id res chain seq x y z
N ALA A 1 16.22 10.89 -17.73
CA ALA A 1 17.21 10.45 -16.73
C ALA A 1 16.71 9.16 -16.11
N VAL A 2 17.55 8.11 -16.07
CA VAL A 2 17.21 6.82 -15.45
C VAL A 2 17.83 6.82 -14.05
N HIS A 3 17.04 6.52 -13.01
CA HIS A 3 17.46 6.57 -11.60
C HIS A 3 17.42 5.16 -11.02
N PHE A 4 18.59 4.59 -10.71
CA PHE A 4 18.72 3.29 -10.06
C PHE A 4 18.92 3.50 -8.56
N GLU A 5 17.96 3.08 -7.74
CA GLU A 5 18.15 2.88 -6.31
C GLU A 5 18.24 1.38 -6.05
N LEU A 6 19.39 0.92 -5.54
CA LEU A 6 19.56 -0.46 -5.13
C LEU A 6 18.89 -0.64 -3.77
N VAL A 7 17.82 -1.44 -3.74
CA VAL A 7 17.22 -1.91 -2.48
C VAL A 7 17.60 -3.38 -2.34
N THR A 8 18.42 -3.68 -1.35
CA THR A 8 19.01 -5.01 -1.16
C THR A 8 18.06 -6.01 -0.52
N ASP A 9 16.93 -5.55 0.03
CA ASP A 9 15.97 -6.42 0.71
C ASP A 9 14.51 -6.08 0.38
N LEU A 10 13.73 -7.10 0.03
CA LEU A 10 12.36 -6.96 -0.49
C LEU A 10 11.30 -6.91 0.63
N THR A 11 11.67 -6.34 1.77
CA THR A 11 10.86 -6.26 3.00
C THR A 11 10.00 -4.98 3.02
N SER A 12 9.43 -4.62 4.18
CA SER A 12 8.76 -3.32 4.41
C SER A 12 9.60 -2.11 3.97
N GLU A 13 10.92 -2.25 3.94
CA GLU A 13 11.83 -1.21 3.46
C GLU A 13 11.64 -0.89 1.96
N ALA A 14 11.26 -1.87 1.14
CA ALA A 14 10.96 -1.65 -0.28
C ALA A 14 9.77 -0.70 -0.46
N PHE A 15 8.72 -0.84 0.37
CA PHE A 15 7.59 0.09 0.37
C PHE A 15 7.97 1.48 0.89
N ALA A 16 8.84 1.57 1.90
CA ALA A 16 9.33 2.84 2.39
C ALA A 16 10.18 3.58 1.35
N CYS A 17 11.04 2.86 0.62
CA CYS A 17 11.79 3.39 -0.51
C CYS A 17 10.84 3.91 -1.59
N LEU A 18 9.85 3.12 -2.00
CA LEU A 18 8.88 3.54 -3.02
C LEU A 18 8.10 4.79 -2.60
N LYS A 19 7.70 4.88 -1.33
CA LYS A 19 7.06 6.08 -0.77
C LYS A 19 7.98 7.31 -0.86
N ARG A 20 9.26 7.17 -0.49
CA ARG A 20 10.26 8.25 -0.60
C ARG A 20 10.55 8.62 -2.06
N PHE A 21 10.54 7.64 -2.96
CA PHE A 21 10.72 7.86 -4.39
C PHE A 21 9.56 8.69 -4.96
N PHE A 22 8.31 8.29 -4.69
CA PHE A 22 7.13 9.04 -5.14
C PHE A 22 7.01 10.43 -4.53
N ALA A 23 7.39 10.60 -3.26
CA ALA A 23 7.40 11.92 -2.62
C ALA A 23 8.37 12.89 -3.32
N ARG A 24 9.51 12.40 -3.81
CA ARG A 24 10.54 13.23 -4.46
C ARG A 24 10.35 13.41 -5.95
N ARG A 25 9.79 12.42 -6.65
CA ARG A 25 9.77 12.36 -8.13
C ARG A 25 8.37 12.30 -8.73
N GLY A 26 7.33 12.23 -7.90
CA GLY A 26 5.97 11.93 -8.35
C GLY A 26 5.74 10.44 -8.55
N LYS A 27 4.48 10.05 -8.75
CA LYS A 27 4.08 8.66 -8.94
C LYS A 27 4.61 8.14 -10.27
N SER A 28 5.21 6.95 -10.27
CA SER A 28 5.56 6.28 -11.52
C SER A 28 4.30 5.83 -12.26
N SER A 29 4.32 5.89 -13.59
CA SER A 29 3.26 5.33 -14.43
C SER A 29 3.33 3.80 -14.48
N ILE A 30 4.53 3.23 -14.40
CA ILE A 30 4.78 1.78 -14.48
C ILE A 30 5.87 1.40 -13.47
N VAL A 31 5.70 0.27 -12.78
CA VAL A 31 6.70 -0.33 -11.88
C VAL A 31 6.88 -1.78 -12.31
N TYR A 32 8.13 -2.17 -12.56
CA TYR A 32 8.50 -3.55 -12.88
C TYR A 32 9.19 -4.19 -11.67
N SER A 33 8.88 -5.46 -11.40
CA SER A 33 9.52 -6.26 -10.36
C SER A 33 9.53 -7.72 -10.79
N GLU A 34 10.65 -8.41 -10.57
CA GLU A 34 10.84 -9.78 -11.07
C GLU A 34 10.19 -10.87 -10.23
N ASN A 35 9.73 -10.57 -9.01
CA ASN A 35 8.94 -11.49 -8.19
C ASN A 35 8.31 -10.76 -6.99
N ALA A 36 7.49 -9.76 -7.30
CA ALA A 36 6.89 -8.80 -6.36
C ALA A 36 5.83 -9.39 -5.42
N THR A 37 6.10 -10.51 -4.76
CA THR A 37 5.15 -11.19 -3.86
C THR A 37 4.69 -10.28 -2.72
N ASN A 38 5.53 -9.36 -2.27
CA ASN A 38 5.19 -8.31 -1.31
C ASN A 38 4.11 -7.35 -1.84
N PHE A 39 4.15 -6.95 -3.12
CA PHE A 39 3.11 -6.14 -3.76
C PHE A 39 1.82 -6.93 -3.95
N VAL A 40 1.91 -8.22 -4.27
CA VAL A 40 0.74 -9.10 -4.34
C VAL A 40 0.04 -9.20 -2.98
N GLY A 41 0.80 -9.42 -1.91
CA GLY A 41 0.28 -9.43 -0.53
C GLY A 41 -0.33 -8.10 -0.14
N ALA A 42 0.35 -6.98 -0.41
CA ALA A 42 -0.17 -5.65 -0.14
C ALA A 42 -1.46 -5.35 -0.93
N GLN A 43 -1.53 -5.74 -2.20
CA GLN A 43 -2.74 -5.61 -3.02
C GLN A 43 -3.90 -6.43 -2.45
N SER A 44 -3.62 -7.66 -1.98
CA SER A 44 -4.62 -8.50 -1.34
C SER A 44 -5.17 -7.85 -0.07
N GLU A 45 -4.30 -7.28 0.77
CA GLU A 45 -4.73 -6.63 2.01
C GLU A 45 -5.49 -5.33 1.76
N LEU A 46 -5.06 -4.52 0.79
CA LEU A 46 -5.80 -3.32 0.36
C LEU A 46 -7.18 -3.67 -0.18
N LYS A 47 -7.31 -4.79 -0.92
CA LYS A 47 -8.61 -5.28 -1.39
C LYS A 47 -9.49 -5.70 -0.21
N ARG A 48 -8.95 -6.46 0.75
CA ARG A 48 -9.66 -6.86 1.97
C ARG A 48 -10.18 -5.64 2.74
N LEU A 49 -9.33 -4.64 2.94
CA LEU A 49 -9.70 -3.39 3.60
C LEU A 49 -10.80 -2.64 2.82
N SER A 50 -10.67 -2.52 1.50
CA SER A 50 -11.71 -1.91 0.65
C SER A 50 -13.05 -2.63 0.80
N ASP A 51 -13.04 -3.96 0.82
CA ASP A 51 -14.26 -4.75 0.92
C ASP A 51 -14.91 -4.59 2.31
N MET A 52 -14.11 -4.53 3.38
CA MET A 52 -14.58 -4.18 4.72
C MET A 52 -15.19 -2.78 4.77
N LEU A 53 -14.60 -1.78 4.11
CA LEU A 53 -15.14 -0.42 4.10
C LEU A 53 -16.46 -0.31 3.30
N LYS A 54 -16.63 -1.11 2.25
CA LYS A 54 -17.87 -1.13 1.45
C LYS A 54 -19.03 -1.82 2.15
N LYS A 55 -18.73 -2.79 3.01
CA LYS A 55 -19.69 -3.57 3.78
C LYS A 55 -19.17 -3.75 5.21
N PRO A 56 -19.13 -2.66 6.00
CA PRO A 56 -18.64 -2.76 7.35
C PRO A 56 -19.61 -3.64 8.14
N ASP A 57 -19.07 -4.58 8.91
CA ASP A 57 -19.88 -5.30 9.88
C ASP A 57 -20.32 -4.35 11.01
N GLU A 58 -21.26 -4.79 11.84
CA GLU A 58 -21.80 -3.96 12.93
C GLU A 58 -20.73 -3.49 13.91
N ASN A 59 -19.69 -4.30 14.18
CA ASN A 59 -18.63 -3.95 15.13
C ASN A 59 -17.72 -2.87 14.54
N VAL A 60 -17.33 -3.02 13.26
CA VAL A 60 -16.55 -2.01 12.54
C VAL A 60 -17.34 -0.71 12.42
N SER A 61 -18.64 -0.79 12.12
CA SER A 61 -19.51 0.38 12.03
C SER A 61 -19.65 1.11 13.37
N ALA A 62 -19.85 0.36 14.46
CA ALA A 62 -19.96 0.92 15.81
C ALA A 62 -18.66 1.60 16.25
N TYR A 63 -17.51 0.97 15.97
CA TYR A 63 -16.19 1.54 16.28
C TYR A 63 -15.90 2.82 15.48
N LEU A 64 -16.15 2.82 14.16
CA LEU A 64 -15.94 4.01 13.33
C LEU A 64 -16.85 5.17 13.78
N ALA A 65 -18.09 4.89 14.17
CA ALA A 65 -19.00 5.87 14.72
C ALA A 65 -18.53 6.43 16.08
N SER A 66 -17.97 5.59 16.97
CA SER A 66 -17.41 6.06 18.24
C SER A 66 -16.16 6.92 18.08
N GLU A 67 -15.39 6.68 17.01
CA GLU A 67 -14.20 7.46 16.67
C GLU A 67 -14.51 8.71 15.83
N GLU A 68 -15.79 9.00 15.57
CA GLU A 68 -16.26 10.11 14.70
C GLU A 68 -15.70 10.05 13.26
N ILE A 69 -15.32 8.86 12.79
CA ILE A 69 -14.79 8.62 11.45
C ILE A 69 -15.97 8.37 10.51
N LYS A 70 -16.18 9.28 9.55
CA LYS A 70 -17.24 9.22 8.53
C LYS A 70 -16.85 8.41 7.30
#